data_AF-A0JST1-F1
#
_entry.id   AF-A0JST1-F1
#
_cell.length_a   1.000
_cell.length_b   1.000
_cell.length_c   1.000
_cell.angle_alpha   90.00
_cell.angle_beta   90.00
_cell.angle_gamma   90.00
#
_symmetry.space_group_name_H-M   'P 1'
#
loop_
_entity.id
_entity.type
_entity.pdbx_description
1 polymer ?
#
loop_
_entity_poly.entity_id
_entity_poly.type
_entity_poly.pdbx_seq_one_letter_code
_entity_poly.pdbx_strand_id
1 'polypeptide(L)' 'MTDKKFAGNPTRSYRSSAPLRVLGEVTDWTRLAPEELQAWKERRAVLRADERGEIIN' A
#
# COMPACT_ATOMS: atom_id res chain seq x y z
N MET A 1 4.44 2.75 -7.41
CA MET A 1 3.96 1.35 -7.32
C MET A 1 3.97 0.72 -8.70
N THR A 2 3.26 1.34 -9.64
CA THR A 2 3.35 1.09 -11.08
C THR A 2 4.80 1.03 -11.53
N ASP A 3 5.15 -0.01 -12.28
CA ASP A 3 6.49 -0.23 -12.87
C ASP A 3 7.66 -0.21 -11.86
N LYS A 4 7.39 -0.38 -10.55
CA LYS A 4 8.46 -0.44 -9.52
C LYS A 4 9.00 -1.86 -9.33
N LYS A 5 8.11 -2.86 -9.22
CA LYS A 5 8.49 -4.27 -9.04
C LYS A 5 7.96 -5.17 -10.16
N PHE A 6 6.78 -4.84 -10.69
CA PHE A 6 6.12 -5.58 -11.76
C PHE A 6 5.69 -4.58 -12.84
N ALA A 7 5.63 -5.03 -14.10
CA ALA A 7 5.18 -4.23 -15.22
C ALA A 7 3.69 -3.84 -15.07
N GLY A 8 3.37 -2.58 -15.38
CA GLY A 8 2.04 -2.01 -15.27
C GLY A 8 1.59 -1.78 -13.82
N ASN A 9 0.27 -1.83 -13.61
CA ASN A 9 -0.37 -1.57 -12.32
C ASN A 9 -1.28 -2.74 -11.87
N PRO A 10 -0.71 -3.92 -11.57
CA PRO A 10 -1.49 -5.12 -11.26
C PRO A 10 -2.36 -4.96 -10.01
N THR A 11 -1.92 -4.15 -9.05
CA THR A 11 -2.66 -3.83 -7.82
C THR A 11 -3.69 -2.73 -7.99
N ARG A 12 -3.80 -2.15 -9.19
CA ARG A 12 -4.80 -1.12 -9.54
C ARG A 12 -4.79 0.07 -8.58
N SER A 13 -3.60 0.53 -8.22
CA SER A 13 -3.44 1.67 -7.31
C SER A 13 -3.40 2.99 -8.09
N TYR A 14 -4.20 3.97 -7.71
CA TYR A 14 -4.35 5.25 -8.41
C TYR A 14 -4.24 6.44 -7.44
N ARG A 15 -4.00 7.63 -8.00
CA ARG A 15 -4.02 8.92 -7.28
C ARG A 15 -4.79 9.96 -8.10
N SER A 16 -5.55 10.83 -7.43
CA SER A 16 -6.31 11.92 -8.04
C SER A 16 -5.84 13.26 -7.48
N SER A 17 -5.75 14.28 -8.33
CA SER A 17 -5.57 15.68 -7.90
C SER A 17 -6.90 16.38 -7.59
N ALA A 18 -8.01 15.83 -8.07
CA ALA A 18 -9.35 16.34 -7.80
C ALA A 18 -9.98 15.67 -6.57
N PRO A 19 -10.90 16.35 -5.86
CA PRO A 19 -11.63 15.77 -4.74
C PRO A 19 -12.41 14.50 -5.14
N LEU A 20 -12.52 13.54 -4.21
CA LEU A 20 -13.31 12.33 -4.37
C LEU A 20 -14.51 12.35 -3.41
N ARG A 21 -15.63 11.77 -3.85
CA ARG A 21 -16.84 11.61 -3.03
C ARG A 21 -16.90 10.18 -2.48
N VAL A 22 -17.10 10.03 -1.18
CA VAL A 22 -17.34 8.72 -0.53
C VAL A 22 -18.77 8.27 -0.84
N LEU A 23 -18.94 7.05 -1.35
CA LEU A 23 -20.25 6.52 -1.75
C LEU A 23 -20.77 5.41 -0.82
N GLY A 24 -19.90 4.80 -0.01
CA GLY A 24 -20.25 3.72 0.90
C GLY A 24 -19.04 3.21 1.67
N GLU A 25 -19.28 2.24 2.55
CA GLU A 25 -18.29 1.56 3.37
C GLU A 25 -18.35 0.05 3.12
N VAL A 26 -17.19 -0.59 3.07
CA VAL A 26 -17.07 -2.05 2.99
C VAL A 26 -16.73 -2.58 4.38
N THR A 27 -17.68 -3.26 5.02
CA THR A 27 -17.56 -3.70 6.42
C THR A 27 -17.09 -5.15 6.59
N ASP A 28 -17.14 -5.94 5.52
CA ASP A 28 -16.85 -7.37 5.46
C ASP A 28 -15.44 -7.68 4.95
N TRP A 29 -14.52 -6.72 5.05
CA TRP A 29 -13.15 -6.89 4.59
C TRP A 29 -12.35 -7.83 5.49
N THR A 30 -11.90 -8.95 4.95
CA THR A 30 -11.05 -9.91 5.66
C THR A 30 -9.70 -9.29 6.03
N ARG A 31 -9.36 -9.34 7.32
CA ARG A 31 -8.07 -8.87 7.82
C ARG A 31 -6.98 -9.91 7.56
N LEU A 32 -5.75 -9.43 7.40
CA LEU A 32 -4.56 -10.28 7.41
C LEU A 32 -4.42 -11.00 8.74
N ALA A 33 -3.81 -12.18 8.73
CA ALA A 33 -3.45 -12.87 9.96
C ALA A 33 -2.45 -12.02 10.77
N PRO A 34 -2.45 -12.09 12.12
CA PRO A 34 -1.54 -11.31 12.96
C PRO A 34 -0.06 -11.48 12.60
N GLU A 35 0.34 -12.70 12.23
CA GLU A 35 1.71 -13.06 11.89
C GLU A 35 2.14 -12.41 10.57
N GLU A 36 1.26 -12.41 9.56
CA GLU A 36 1.49 -11.76 8.27
C GLU A 36 1.60 -10.24 8.44
N LEU A 37 0.72 -9.66 9.26
CA LEU A 37 0.76 -8.24 9.59
C LEU A 37 2.06 -7.86 10.30
N GLN A 38 2.54 -8.71 11.21
CA GLN A 38 3.79 -8.49 11.93
C GLN A 38 5.01 -8.55 10.99
N ALA A 39 5.08 -9.55 10.13
CA ALA A 39 6.13 -9.64 9.11
C ALA A 39 6.16 -8.40 8.19
N TRP A 40 4.99 -7.86 7.84
CA TRP A 40 4.89 -6.64 7.04
C TRP A 40 5.43 -5.41 7.78
N LYS A 41 5.14 -5.28 9.07
CA LYS A 41 5.63 -4.18 9.92
C LYS A 41 7.16 -4.22 10.04
N GLU A 42 7.73 -5.39 10.30
CA GLU A 42 9.18 -5.59 10.42
C GLU A 42 9.89 -5.21 9.12
N ARG A 43 9.40 -5.70 7.98
CA ARG A 43 9.96 -5.35 6.67
C ARG A 43 9.92 -3.84 6.40
N ARG A 44 8.84 -3.16 6.78
CA ARG A 44 8.73 -1.69 6.65
C ARG A 44 9.68 -0.94 7.58
N ALA A 45 9.99 -1.48 8.76
CA ALA A 45 10.94 -0.85 9.67
C ALA A 45 12.35 -0.86 9.05
N VAL A 46 12.76 -2.00 8.47
CA VAL A 46 14.05 -2.12 7.75
C VAL A 46 14.12 -1.13 6.59
N LEU A 47 13.07 -1.03 5.76
CA LEU A 47 13.03 -0.10 4.62
C LEU A 47 13.06 1.38 4.99
N ARG A 48 12.68 1.75 6.23
CA ARG A 48 12.79 3.13 6.71
C ARG A 48 14.17 3.48 7.23
N ALA A 49 14.92 2.49 7.71
CA ALA A 49 16.31 2.66 8.10
C ALA A 49 17.25 2.72 6.88
N ASP A 50 16.79 2.23 5.72
CA ASP A 50 17.47 2.27 4.41
C ASP A 50 16.92 3.45 3.57
N GLU A 51 17.70 3.98 2.63
CA GLU A 51 17.28 5.07 1.71
C GLU A 51 16.23 4.60 0.67
N ARG A 52 15.96 3.30 0.61
CA ARG A 52 14.96 2.68 -0.29
C ARG A 52 13.50 2.97 0.09
N GLY A 53 13.27 3.70 1.19
CA GLY A 53 11.95 4.07 1.70
C GLY A 53 11.32 5.31 1.06
N GLU A 54 11.79 5.78 -0.10
CA GLU A 54 11.31 7.00 -0.75
C GLU A 54 9.78 6.99 -0.98
N ILE A 55 9.10 8.06 -0.56
CA ILE A 55 7.66 8.27 -0.74
C ILE A 55 7.46 9.35 -1.80
N ILE A 56 6.72 9.00 -2.86
CA ILE A 56 6.39 9.88 -3.98
C ILE A 56 4.88 10.16 -3.92
N ASN A 57 4.49 11.44 -3.81
CA ASN A 57 3.10 11.92 -3.76
C ASN A 57 2.69 12.67 -5.03
#